data_AF-A0A834EQT9-F1
#
_entry.id   AF-A0A834EQT9-F1
#
_cell.length_a   1.000
_cell.length_b   1.000
_cell.length_c   1.000
_cell.angle_alpha   90.00
_cell.angle_beta   90.00
_cell.angle_gamma   90.00
#
_symmetry.space_group_name_H-M   'P 1'
#
loop_
_entity.id
_entity.type
_entity.pdbx_description
1 polymer ?
#
loop_
_entity_poly.entity_id
_entity_poly.type
_entity_poly.pdbx_seq_one_letter_code
_entity_poly.pdbx_strand_id
1 'polypeptide(L)'
;MQPFLLAALPARYLASVPASRCVPFLISLGKIQLDSLVLDSHKKSVVLRKVQQCLNNSIADEYAVDIMGNLLCHLPAAVIHHGVSPKAWATALHGLRHCADLSPEQKAAVKLRLLEQHGLPQNWTAEMTKDLGPFLVLFSGDELSSVATKFPDILQQTASEMAGALPPKDFLWAVFVSVRDRSGRSPSTAPSPGCRGVEVPSSDDVFRLGEANACWAPQHLLCMEEDTFIRNVDLLGAVRGFSHPQLMALKEKAVQVWDMPSYWREYHIVSLGRIALALSESELGQLDLSSIDTVASLSQQSEWTSGQAKSILQGFLEDSGYRIQDLKSFHLVGLGATLCDMNLTEISRIKISEFRVVIARIGHLLCSTHVLAEFKKKAEVVFGDPTEWSGSVLQELGTIAAGLTKEELRVLDKDLMPYFQPSAIRCLPDEIFKELSADQIAALGPQNAAAVTPAQRGQLSVPQLQSLQWALDGAKMRFWLDVPPSASPMWTPSSHSPGVSIPLSLWPGCLLLVLVPQLMR
;
A
#
# COMPACT_ATOMS: atom_id res chain seq x y z
N MET A 1 20.83 -15.33 2.42
CA MET A 1 21.05 -14.14 1.56
C MET A 1 20.43 -12.94 2.27
N GLN A 2 21.13 -11.82 2.39
CA GLN A 2 20.53 -10.62 3.00
C GLN A 2 19.40 -10.10 2.10
N PRO A 3 18.25 -9.64 2.65
CA PRO A 3 17.09 -9.25 1.86
C PRO A 3 17.41 -8.22 0.77
N PHE A 4 18.19 -7.18 1.07
CA PHE A 4 18.55 -6.14 0.10
C PHE A 4 19.29 -6.67 -1.15
N LEU A 5 19.97 -7.82 -1.07
CA LEU A 5 20.63 -8.42 -2.23
C LEU A 5 19.62 -8.95 -3.26
N LEU A 6 18.41 -9.35 -2.87
CA LEU A 6 17.40 -9.82 -3.82
C LEU A 6 16.85 -8.67 -4.69
N ALA A 7 16.66 -7.50 -4.09
CA ALA A 7 16.31 -6.30 -4.83
C ALA A 7 17.42 -5.93 -5.82
N ALA A 8 18.69 -6.02 -5.40
CA ALA A 8 19.84 -5.58 -6.19
C ALA A 8 20.39 -6.62 -7.19
N LEU A 9 20.17 -7.92 -7.02
CA LEU A 9 20.77 -8.94 -7.89
C LEU A 9 19.99 -9.10 -9.21
N PRO A 10 20.66 -9.16 -10.37
CA PRO A 10 20.00 -9.42 -11.65
C PRO A 10 19.15 -10.68 -11.63
N ALA A 11 17.96 -10.63 -12.25
CA ALA A 11 17.00 -11.73 -12.31
C ALA A 11 17.64 -13.04 -12.82
N ARG A 12 18.59 -12.95 -13.77
CA ARG A 12 19.35 -14.09 -14.30
C ARG A 12 20.15 -14.86 -13.25
N TYR A 13 20.72 -14.20 -12.24
CA TYR A 13 21.44 -14.87 -11.15
C TYR A 13 20.49 -15.62 -10.24
N LEU A 14 19.30 -15.06 -10.01
CA LEU A 14 18.25 -15.71 -9.23
C LEU A 14 17.70 -16.93 -9.98
N ALA A 15 17.57 -16.85 -11.31
CA ALA A 15 17.17 -17.98 -12.14
C ALA A 15 18.20 -19.13 -12.14
N SER A 16 19.50 -18.80 -12.07
CA SER A 16 20.60 -19.76 -12.20
C SER A 16 21.06 -20.40 -10.89
N VAL A 17 20.36 -20.17 -9.76
CA VAL A 17 20.69 -20.80 -8.47
C VAL A 17 20.80 -22.32 -8.64
N PRO A 18 21.93 -22.96 -8.26
CA PRO A 18 22.09 -24.40 -8.44
C PRO A 18 21.20 -25.19 -7.48
N ALA A 19 20.84 -26.42 -7.84
CA ALA A 19 19.97 -27.28 -7.03
C ALA A 19 20.49 -27.50 -5.59
N SER A 20 21.81 -27.58 -5.41
CA SER A 20 22.47 -27.70 -4.09
C SER A 20 22.24 -26.50 -3.17
N ARG A 21 21.80 -25.35 -3.71
CA ARG A 21 21.52 -24.12 -2.96
C ARG A 21 20.03 -23.84 -2.81
N CYS A 22 19.15 -24.72 -3.29
CA CYS A 22 17.70 -24.51 -3.24
C CYS A 22 17.18 -24.32 -1.81
N VAL A 23 17.55 -25.20 -0.86
CA VAL A 23 17.05 -25.08 0.52
C VAL A 23 17.49 -23.77 1.20
N PRO A 24 18.78 -23.38 1.22
CA PRO A 24 19.18 -22.07 1.75
C PRO A 24 18.56 -20.87 1.03
N PHE A 25 18.31 -21.00 -0.28
CA PHE A 25 17.64 -19.98 -1.09
C PHE A 25 16.19 -19.79 -0.66
N LEU A 26 15.42 -20.88 -0.54
CA LEU A 26 14.04 -20.86 -0.07
C LEU A 26 13.94 -20.33 1.37
N ILE A 27 14.78 -20.81 2.30
CA ILE A 27 14.80 -20.31 3.69
C ILE A 27 15.06 -18.79 3.74
N SER A 28 15.94 -18.29 2.89
CA SER A 28 16.23 -16.85 2.84
C SER A 28 15.04 -16.05 2.31
N LEU A 29 14.37 -16.55 1.27
CA LEU A 29 13.24 -15.90 0.63
C LEU A 29 11.93 -16.02 1.44
N GLY A 30 11.69 -17.15 2.09
CA GLY A 30 10.49 -17.39 2.90
C GLY A 30 10.35 -16.44 4.08
N LYS A 31 11.46 -15.84 4.52
CA LYS A 31 11.48 -14.82 5.58
C LYS A 31 11.16 -13.40 5.07
N ILE A 32 10.95 -13.22 3.78
CA ILE A 32 10.87 -11.92 3.13
C ILE A 32 9.46 -11.70 2.58
N GLN A 33 8.93 -10.49 2.73
CA GLN A 33 7.75 -10.06 1.98
C GLN A 33 8.18 -9.68 0.56
N LEU A 34 7.98 -10.60 -0.38
CA LEU A 34 8.51 -10.48 -1.74
C LEU A 34 7.94 -9.25 -2.46
N ASP A 35 6.66 -8.93 -2.23
CA ASP A 35 5.97 -7.77 -2.81
C ASP A 35 6.56 -6.44 -2.37
N SER A 36 7.08 -6.35 -1.15
CA SER A 36 7.70 -5.14 -0.61
C SER A 36 9.13 -4.94 -1.13
N LEU A 37 9.78 -6.01 -1.58
CA LEU A 37 11.20 -6.01 -1.91
C LEU A 37 11.48 -6.05 -3.42
N VAL A 38 10.68 -6.80 -4.17
CA VAL A 38 10.80 -6.97 -5.62
C VAL A 38 9.56 -6.40 -6.29
N LEU A 39 9.61 -5.10 -6.54
CA LEU A 39 8.52 -4.35 -7.19
C LEU A 39 8.40 -4.65 -8.70
N ASP A 40 9.48 -5.10 -9.35
CA ASP A 40 9.46 -5.49 -10.76
C ASP A 40 8.76 -6.85 -10.96
N SER A 41 7.66 -6.83 -11.72
CA SER A 41 6.81 -8.00 -11.95
C SER A 41 7.52 -9.12 -12.73
N HIS A 42 8.38 -8.76 -13.67
CA HIS A 42 9.15 -9.73 -14.46
C HIS A 42 10.16 -10.48 -13.58
N LYS A 43 10.98 -9.77 -12.80
CA LYS A 43 11.93 -10.32 -11.85
C LYS A 43 11.23 -11.18 -10.80
N LYS A 44 10.09 -10.72 -10.26
CA LYS A 44 9.25 -11.51 -9.37
C LYS A 44 8.85 -12.84 -10.02
N SER A 45 8.39 -12.84 -11.27
CA SER A 45 8.02 -14.06 -11.99
C SER A 45 9.19 -15.03 -12.17
N VAL A 46 10.40 -14.53 -12.42
CA VAL A 46 11.63 -15.34 -12.56
C VAL A 46 12.01 -15.98 -11.22
N VAL A 47 11.96 -15.21 -10.13
CA VAL A 47 12.20 -15.72 -8.77
C VAL A 47 11.21 -16.81 -8.41
N LEU A 48 9.91 -16.58 -8.63
CA LEU A 48 8.86 -17.55 -8.32
C LEU A 48 8.99 -18.83 -9.17
N ARG A 49 9.38 -18.72 -10.45
CA ARG A 49 9.69 -19.89 -11.28
C ARG A 49 10.85 -20.70 -10.69
N LYS A 50 11.87 -20.03 -10.16
CA LYS A 50 12.99 -20.73 -9.51
C LYS A 50 12.57 -21.42 -8.21
N VAL A 51 11.73 -20.77 -7.42
CA VAL A 51 11.13 -21.35 -6.20
C VAL A 51 10.39 -22.65 -6.55
N GLN A 52 9.55 -22.63 -7.59
CA GLN A 52 8.84 -23.81 -8.08
C GLN A 52 9.77 -24.95 -8.51
N GLN A 53 10.84 -24.64 -9.24
CA GLN A 53 11.86 -25.63 -9.62
C GLN A 53 12.54 -26.26 -8.39
N CYS A 54 12.85 -25.45 -7.38
CA CYS A 54 13.46 -25.93 -6.13
C CYS A 54 12.52 -26.83 -5.31
N LEU A 55 11.20 -26.62 -5.40
CA LEU A 55 10.18 -27.43 -4.74
C LEU A 55 9.76 -28.66 -5.55
N ASN A 56 10.19 -28.76 -6.82
CA ASN A 56 9.64 -29.73 -7.77
C ASN A 56 8.08 -29.70 -7.81
N ASN A 57 7.52 -28.50 -7.70
CA ASN A 57 6.06 -28.23 -7.62
C ASN A 57 5.31 -28.95 -6.49
N SER A 58 5.98 -29.41 -5.43
CA SER A 58 5.33 -30.10 -4.30
C SER A 58 5.79 -29.59 -2.93
N ILE A 59 4.87 -29.59 -1.97
CA ILE A 59 5.12 -29.31 -0.55
C ILE A 59 4.78 -30.58 0.22
N ALA A 60 5.82 -31.33 0.60
CA ALA A 60 5.67 -32.69 1.10
C ALA A 60 5.22 -32.77 2.57
N ASP A 61 5.67 -31.85 3.41
CA ASP A 61 5.48 -31.89 4.87
C ASP A 61 5.46 -30.48 5.49
N GLU A 62 5.26 -30.43 6.81
CA GLU A 62 5.23 -29.19 7.60
C GLU A 62 6.55 -28.42 7.55
N TYR A 63 7.68 -29.13 7.50
CA TYR A 63 9.01 -28.49 7.39
C TYR A 63 9.17 -27.74 6.06
N ALA A 64 8.64 -28.28 4.95
CA ALA A 64 8.61 -27.57 3.68
C ALA A 64 7.72 -26.31 3.73
N VAL A 65 6.61 -26.34 4.48
CA VAL A 65 5.76 -25.16 4.72
C VAL A 65 6.53 -24.09 5.50
N ASP A 66 7.25 -24.47 6.55
CA ASP A 66 8.05 -23.56 7.38
C ASP A 66 9.19 -22.89 6.58
N ILE A 67 9.85 -23.66 5.71
CA ILE A 67 10.86 -23.11 4.78
C ILE A 67 10.24 -22.06 3.86
N MET A 68 9.02 -22.33 3.37
CA MET A 68 8.33 -21.44 2.44
C MET A 68 7.88 -20.14 3.08
N GLY A 69 7.41 -20.16 4.33
CA GLY A 69 7.00 -18.97 5.07
C GLY A 69 6.10 -18.06 4.22
N ASN A 70 6.51 -16.80 4.01
CA ASN A 70 5.77 -15.80 3.24
C ASN A 70 5.61 -16.16 1.75
N LEU A 71 6.43 -17.05 1.19
CA LEU A 71 6.31 -17.49 -0.20
C LEU A 71 5.05 -18.32 -0.45
N LEU A 72 4.37 -18.82 0.59
CA LEU A 72 3.09 -19.51 0.46
C LEU A 72 2.05 -18.63 -0.27
N CYS A 73 2.07 -17.32 -0.04
CA CYS A 73 1.19 -16.34 -0.69
C CYS A 73 1.43 -16.23 -2.21
N HIS A 74 2.54 -16.75 -2.72
CA HIS A 74 2.90 -16.70 -4.14
C HIS A 74 2.89 -18.06 -4.82
N LEU A 75 2.38 -19.09 -4.16
CA LEU A 75 2.22 -20.40 -4.77
C LEU A 75 1.19 -20.34 -5.91
N PRO A 76 1.46 -20.96 -7.07
CA PRO A 76 0.44 -21.11 -8.11
C PRO A 76 -0.79 -21.84 -7.58
N ALA A 77 -1.96 -21.48 -8.11
CA ALA A 77 -3.22 -22.14 -7.81
C ALA A 77 -3.14 -23.68 -7.96
N ALA A 78 -2.47 -24.17 -9.00
CA ALA A 78 -2.27 -25.61 -9.22
C ALA A 78 -1.46 -26.29 -8.10
N VAL A 79 -0.46 -25.60 -7.54
CA VAL A 79 0.36 -26.13 -6.43
C VAL A 79 -0.43 -26.09 -5.12
N ILE A 80 -1.22 -25.04 -4.88
CA ILE A 80 -2.14 -24.98 -3.74
C ILE A 80 -3.13 -26.15 -3.80
N HIS A 81 -3.72 -26.41 -4.96
CA HIS A 81 -4.72 -27.45 -5.15
C HIS A 81 -4.13 -28.87 -5.06
N HIS A 82 -3.06 -29.17 -5.82
CA HIS A 82 -2.54 -30.54 -5.95
C HIS A 82 -1.14 -30.77 -5.38
N GLY A 83 -0.34 -29.71 -5.20
CA GLY A 83 1.07 -29.82 -4.85
C GLY A 83 1.35 -29.91 -3.35
N VAL A 84 0.48 -29.36 -2.50
CA VAL A 84 0.58 -29.52 -1.03
C VAL A 84 0.10 -30.91 -0.64
N SER A 85 0.84 -31.64 0.20
CA SER A 85 0.41 -32.95 0.69
C SER A 85 -0.73 -32.83 1.73
N PRO A 86 -1.52 -33.89 1.99
CA PRO A 86 -2.50 -33.88 3.07
C PRO A 86 -1.91 -33.58 4.45
N LYS A 87 -0.68 -34.06 4.72
CA LYS A 87 0.02 -33.83 6.00
C LYS A 87 0.46 -32.37 6.18
N ALA A 88 0.78 -31.69 5.09
CA ALA A 88 1.24 -30.31 5.11
C ALA A 88 0.09 -29.28 5.04
N TRP A 89 -1.13 -29.72 4.69
CA TRP A 89 -2.23 -28.80 4.35
C TRP A 89 -2.67 -27.92 5.52
N ALA A 90 -2.81 -28.45 6.73
CA ALA A 90 -3.23 -27.66 7.89
C ALA A 90 -2.25 -26.51 8.19
N THR A 91 -0.95 -26.80 8.19
CA THR A 91 0.11 -25.80 8.39
C THR A 91 0.17 -24.80 7.23
N ALA A 92 0.01 -25.27 5.99
CA ALA A 92 -0.03 -24.39 4.82
C ALA A 92 -1.23 -23.44 4.86
N LEU A 93 -2.41 -23.94 5.26
CA LEU A 93 -3.63 -23.15 5.41
C LEU A 93 -3.46 -22.07 6.49
N HIS A 94 -2.83 -22.40 7.62
CA HIS A 94 -2.47 -21.43 8.65
C HIS A 94 -1.52 -20.33 8.12
N GLY A 95 -0.56 -20.69 7.26
CA GLY A 95 0.28 -19.71 6.57
C GLY A 95 -0.52 -18.81 5.61
N LEU A 96 -1.39 -19.42 4.79
CA LEU A 96 -2.21 -18.73 3.79
C LEU A 96 -3.19 -17.72 4.40
N ARG A 97 -3.61 -17.91 5.66
CA ARG A 97 -4.46 -16.96 6.41
C ARG A 97 -3.87 -15.54 6.43
N HIS A 98 -2.54 -15.44 6.46
CA HIS A 98 -1.83 -14.16 6.62
C HIS A 98 -1.50 -13.49 5.27
N CYS A 99 -1.92 -14.09 4.15
CA CYS A 99 -1.71 -13.53 2.83
C CYS A 99 -2.75 -12.44 2.53
N ALA A 100 -2.30 -11.19 2.44
CA ALA A 100 -3.17 -10.04 2.18
C ALA A 100 -3.86 -10.12 0.79
N ASP A 101 -3.13 -10.57 -0.25
CA ASP A 101 -3.54 -10.41 -1.65
C ASP A 101 -3.44 -11.72 -2.47
N LEU A 102 -4.21 -12.75 -2.08
CA LEU A 102 -4.35 -13.94 -2.93
C LEU A 102 -5.08 -13.60 -4.26
N SER A 103 -4.55 -14.09 -5.38
CA SER A 103 -5.18 -13.95 -6.70
C SER A 103 -6.53 -14.68 -6.78
N PRO A 104 -7.42 -14.32 -7.71
CA PRO A 104 -8.69 -15.03 -7.92
C PRO A 104 -8.51 -16.54 -8.13
N GLU A 105 -7.48 -16.94 -8.87
CA GLU A 105 -7.17 -18.35 -9.12
C GLU A 105 -6.66 -19.06 -7.85
N GLN A 106 -5.82 -18.40 -7.07
CA GLN A 106 -5.36 -18.94 -5.77
C GLN A 106 -6.53 -19.08 -4.80
N LYS A 107 -7.40 -18.07 -4.71
CA LYS A 107 -8.63 -18.09 -3.90
C LYS A 107 -9.54 -19.26 -4.29
N ALA A 108 -9.75 -19.48 -5.59
CA ALA A 108 -10.52 -20.61 -6.09
C ALA A 108 -9.88 -21.96 -5.72
N ALA A 109 -8.56 -22.09 -5.83
CA ALA A 109 -7.83 -23.30 -5.43
C ALA A 109 -7.94 -23.60 -3.93
N VAL A 110 -7.82 -22.58 -3.07
CA VAL A 110 -8.02 -22.73 -1.62
C VAL A 110 -9.45 -23.17 -1.33
N LYS A 111 -10.45 -22.51 -1.93
CA LYS A 111 -11.86 -22.85 -1.76
C LYS A 111 -12.16 -24.31 -2.14
N LEU A 112 -11.73 -24.74 -3.33
CA LEU A 112 -11.93 -26.11 -3.81
C LEU A 112 -11.34 -27.11 -2.82
N ARG A 113 -10.11 -26.86 -2.36
CA ARG A 113 -9.43 -27.76 -1.43
C ARG A 113 -10.09 -27.80 -0.05
N LEU A 114 -10.63 -26.68 0.43
CA LEU A 114 -11.44 -26.66 1.66
C LEU A 114 -12.70 -27.52 1.52
N LEU A 115 -13.39 -27.43 0.38
CA LEU A 115 -14.58 -28.23 0.10
C LEU A 115 -14.27 -29.72 0.00
N GLU A 116 -13.13 -30.10 -0.58
CA GLU A 116 -12.68 -31.50 -0.65
C GLU A 116 -12.38 -32.09 0.74
N GLN A 117 -11.80 -31.31 1.64
CA GLN A 117 -11.39 -31.78 2.98
C GLN A 117 -12.53 -31.74 4.00
N HIS A 118 -13.37 -30.71 3.94
CA HIS A 118 -14.36 -30.42 4.98
C HIS A 118 -15.81 -30.54 4.50
N GLY A 119 -16.03 -30.79 3.22
CA GLY A 119 -17.36 -30.81 2.62
C GLY A 119 -17.99 -29.42 2.55
N LEU A 120 -19.30 -29.40 2.27
CA LEU A 120 -20.07 -28.17 2.10
C LEU A 120 -20.25 -27.41 3.44
N PRO A 121 -20.32 -26.06 3.43
CA PRO A 121 -20.45 -25.24 4.64
C PRO A 121 -21.64 -25.61 5.55
N GLN A 122 -22.69 -26.19 4.99
CA GLN A 122 -23.87 -26.65 5.74
C GLN A 122 -23.52 -27.70 6.81
N ASN A 123 -22.46 -28.47 6.61
CA ASN A 123 -22.05 -29.56 7.49
C ASN A 123 -20.94 -29.18 8.46
N TRP A 124 -20.46 -27.94 8.44
CA TRP A 124 -19.35 -27.51 9.29
C TRP A 124 -19.77 -27.36 10.75
N THR A 125 -18.83 -27.62 11.65
CA THR A 125 -18.97 -27.37 13.10
C THR A 125 -18.58 -25.93 13.45
N ALA A 126 -18.93 -25.49 14.66
CA ALA A 126 -18.54 -24.17 15.16
C ALA A 126 -17.00 -24.01 15.22
N GLU A 127 -16.30 -25.02 15.73
CA GLU A 127 -14.82 -25.03 15.81
C GLU A 127 -14.18 -24.93 14.43
N MET A 128 -14.66 -25.73 13.48
CA MET A 128 -14.16 -25.69 12.10
C MET A 128 -14.42 -24.35 11.43
N THR A 129 -15.61 -23.77 11.61
CA THR A 129 -15.96 -22.47 11.03
C THR A 129 -15.08 -21.36 11.62
N LYS A 130 -14.77 -21.46 12.91
CA LYS A 130 -13.85 -20.53 13.59
C LYS A 130 -12.44 -20.64 13.01
N ASP A 131 -11.92 -21.85 12.83
CA ASP A 131 -10.59 -22.08 12.26
C ASP A 131 -10.50 -21.62 10.80
N LEU A 132 -11.60 -21.73 10.06
CA LEU A 132 -11.72 -21.30 8.66
C LEU A 132 -12.13 -19.83 8.48
N GLY A 133 -12.32 -19.07 9.57
CA GLY A 133 -12.84 -17.68 9.55
C GLY A 133 -12.29 -16.81 8.42
N PRO A 134 -10.96 -16.61 8.31
CA PRO A 134 -10.33 -15.80 7.26
C PRO A 134 -10.63 -16.25 5.82
N PHE A 135 -11.06 -17.49 5.62
CA PHE A 135 -11.42 -18.06 4.32
C PHE A 135 -12.92 -18.08 4.05
N LEU A 136 -13.77 -17.66 5.00
CA LEU A 136 -15.21 -17.52 4.78
C LEU A 136 -15.49 -16.54 3.62
N VAL A 137 -14.63 -15.53 3.44
CA VAL A 137 -14.73 -14.56 2.34
C VAL A 137 -14.58 -15.16 0.93
N LEU A 138 -14.17 -16.43 0.82
CA LEU A 138 -14.06 -17.15 -0.45
C LEU A 138 -15.41 -17.71 -0.95
N PHE A 139 -16.43 -17.71 -0.08
CA PHE A 139 -17.75 -18.26 -0.35
C PHE A 139 -18.75 -17.14 -0.68
N SER A 140 -19.74 -17.47 -1.51
CA SER A 140 -20.85 -16.56 -1.79
C SER A 140 -21.77 -16.44 -0.57
N GLY A 141 -22.62 -15.41 -0.58
CA GLY A 141 -23.64 -15.24 0.47
C GLY A 141 -24.57 -16.46 0.59
N ASP A 142 -24.95 -17.07 -0.53
CA ASP A 142 -25.80 -18.26 -0.54
C ASP A 142 -25.12 -19.48 0.08
N GLU A 143 -23.83 -19.68 -0.21
CA GLU A 143 -23.03 -20.76 0.37
C GLU A 143 -22.85 -20.59 1.88
N LEU A 144 -22.74 -19.33 2.35
CA LEU A 144 -22.61 -18.99 3.76
C LEU A 144 -23.94 -18.92 4.51
N SER A 145 -25.09 -18.95 3.84
CA SER A 145 -26.41 -18.80 4.48
C SER A 145 -26.60 -19.70 5.70
N SER A 146 -26.27 -21.00 5.58
CA SER A 146 -26.36 -21.95 6.69
C SER A 146 -25.39 -21.63 7.83
N VAL A 147 -24.19 -21.14 7.51
CA VAL A 147 -23.18 -20.75 8.49
C VAL A 147 -23.61 -19.46 9.20
N ALA A 148 -24.15 -18.50 8.46
CA ALA A 148 -24.70 -17.25 8.99
C ALA A 148 -25.85 -17.52 9.98
N THR A 149 -26.72 -18.49 9.70
CA THR A 149 -27.79 -18.88 10.64
C THR A 149 -27.25 -19.61 11.88
N LYS A 150 -26.29 -20.54 11.71
CA LYS A 150 -25.77 -21.38 12.81
C LYS A 150 -24.77 -20.65 13.70
N PHE A 151 -23.87 -19.87 13.11
CA PHE A 151 -22.67 -19.29 13.73
C PHE A 151 -22.47 -17.80 13.37
N PRO A 152 -23.48 -16.93 13.51
CA PRO A 152 -23.40 -15.52 13.13
C PRO A 152 -22.30 -14.77 13.90
N ASP A 153 -22.04 -15.13 15.16
CA ASP A 153 -21.00 -14.49 15.98
C ASP A 153 -19.59 -14.72 15.40
N ILE A 154 -19.36 -15.86 14.72
CA ILE A 154 -18.09 -16.15 14.04
C ILE A 154 -17.94 -15.28 12.78
N LEU A 155 -19.01 -15.08 12.01
CA LEU A 155 -19.00 -14.19 10.84
C LEU A 155 -18.71 -12.74 11.25
N GLN A 156 -19.37 -12.27 12.32
CA GLN A 156 -19.18 -10.93 12.88
C GLN A 156 -17.73 -10.75 13.37
N GLN A 157 -17.22 -11.71 14.15
CA GLN A 157 -15.83 -11.67 14.61
C GLN A 157 -14.85 -11.66 13.42
N THR A 158 -15.06 -12.52 12.43
CA THR A 158 -14.23 -12.57 11.22
C THR A 158 -14.23 -11.24 10.49
N ALA A 159 -15.39 -10.62 10.27
CA ALA A 159 -15.48 -9.32 9.63
C ALA A 159 -14.73 -8.23 10.42
N SER A 160 -14.80 -8.26 11.76
CA SER A 160 -14.09 -7.30 12.62
C SER A 160 -12.57 -7.48 12.60
N GLU A 161 -12.07 -8.72 12.55
CA GLU A 161 -10.63 -9.02 12.48
C GLU A 161 -10.01 -8.57 11.14
N MET A 162 -10.83 -8.39 10.10
CA MET A 162 -10.40 -7.92 8.78
C MET A 162 -10.21 -6.40 8.68
N ALA A 163 -10.22 -5.64 9.78
CA ALA A 163 -10.17 -4.17 9.79
C ALA A 163 -9.06 -3.53 8.91
N GLY A 164 -7.98 -4.24 8.58
CA GLY A 164 -6.94 -3.78 7.64
C GLY A 164 -7.33 -3.77 6.15
N ALA A 165 -8.32 -4.56 5.71
CA ALA A 165 -8.76 -4.68 4.33
C ALA A 165 -10.29 -4.57 4.22
N LEU A 166 -10.82 -4.09 3.09
CA LEU A 166 -12.27 -4.05 2.88
C LEU A 166 -12.77 -5.46 2.50
N PRO A 167 -13.64 -6.11 3.29
CA PRO A 167 -14.14 -7.44 2.93
C PRO A 167 -14.99 -7.41 1.66
N PRO A 168 -15.09 -8.54 0.92
CA PRO A 168 -15.95 -8.62 -0.25
C PRO A 168 -17.42 -8.36 0.07
N LYS A 169 -18.14 -7.73 -0.86
CA LYS A 169 -19.56 -7.38 -0.69
C LYS A 169 -20.45 -8.58 -0.35
N ASP A 170 -20.22 -9.73 -0.98
CA ASP A 170 -21.02 -10.95 -0.74
C ASP A 170 -20.85 -11.46 0.69
N PHE A 171 -19.63 -11.35 1.25
CA PHE A 171 -19.37 -11.72 2.63
C PHE A 171 -20.00 -10.72 3.61
N LEU A 172 -19.87 -9.42 3.36
CA LEU A 172 -20.55 -8.39 4.15
C LEU A 172 -22.07 -8.58 4.12
N TRP A 173 -22.64 -9.00 2.99
CA TRP A 173 -24.05 -9.33 2.89
C TRP A 173 -24.44 -10.53 3.75
N ALA A 174 -23.63 -11.58 3.79
CA ALA A 174 -23.85 -12.72 4.68
C ALA A 174 -23.83 -12.31 6.16
N VAL A 175 -22.87 -11.45 6.56
CA VAL A 175 -22.82 -10.86 7.91
C VAL A 175 -24.08 -10.04 8.17
N PHE A 176 -24.50 -9.22 7.21
CA PHE A 176 -25.68 -8.38 7.30
C PHE A 176 -26.95 -9.17 7.58
N VAL A 177 -27.23 -10.18 6.75
CA VAL A 177 -28.40 -11.06 6.93
C VAL A 177 -28.34 -11.78 8.28
N SER A 178 -27.15 -12.22 8.72
CA SER A 178 -26.96 -12.92 10.00
C SER A 178 -27.38 -12.10 11.23
N VAL A 179 -27.16 -10.78 11.19
CA VAL A 179 -27.57 -9.85 12.25
C VAL A 179 -29.07 -9.57 12.14
N ARG A 180 -29.55 -9.33 10.92
CA ARG A 180 -30.96 -8.98 10.65
C ARG A 180 -31.94 -10.10 10.97
N ASP A 181 -31.56 -11.35 10.78
CA ASP A 181 -32.42 -12.49 11.12
C ASP A 181 -32.55 -12.67 12.65
N ARG A 182 -31.57 -12.20 13.43
CA ARG A 182 -31.61 -12.22 14.92
C ARG A 182 -32.36 -11.02 15.49
N SER A 183 -32.08 -9.83 14.96
CA SER A 183 -32.72 -8.60 15.37
C SER A 183 -34.12 -8.52 14.77
N GLY A 184 -35.16 -8.76 15.58
CA GLY A 184 -36.54 -8.65 15.12
C GLY A 184 -36.80 -7.32 14.40
N ARG A 185 -37.66 -7.35 13.37
CA ARG A 185 -37.92 -6.18 12.53
C ARG A 185 -38.46 -5.03 13.37
N SER A 186 -37.72 -3.93 13.43
CA SER A 186 -38.13 -2.71 14.12
C SER A 186 -38.52 -1.67 13.07
N PRO A 187 -39.83 -1.46 12.83
CA PRO A 187 -40.26 -0.40 11.94
C PRO A 187 -39.96 0.96 12.58
N SER A 188 -39.54 1.93 11.78
CA SER A 188 -39.28 3.29 12.25
C SER A 188 -40.51 3.87 12.93
N THR A 189 -40.31 4.36 14.15
CA THR A 189 -41.30 5.17 14.87
C THR A 189 -41.12 6.67 14.61
N ALA A 190 -40.08 7.05 13.82
CA ALA A 190 -39.71 8.42 13.59
C ALA A 190 -40.84 9.21 12.88
N PRO A 191 -41.10 10.45 13.31
CA PRO A 191 -42.13 11.30 12.70
C PRO A 191 -41.77 11.81 11.29
N SER A 192 -40.59 11.47 10.76
CA SER A 192 -40.07 11.96 9.49
C SER A 192 -40.95 11.52 8.29
N PRO A 193 -41.27 12.44 7.35
CA PRO A 193 -42.02 12.11 6.14
C PRO A 193 -41.33 11.00 5.34
N GLY A 194 -42.06 9.96 4.95
CA GLY A 194 -41.51 8.84 4.15
C GLY A 194 -40.77 7.76 4.94
N CYS A 195 -40.69 7.85 6.27
CA CYS A 195 -40.09 6.83 7.12
C CYS A 195 -41.09 5.83 7.72
N ARG A 196 -42.40 6.06 7.57
CA ARG A 196 -43.44 5.18 8.11
C ARG A 196 -43.33 3.77 7.51
N GLY A 197 -43.09 2.79 8.36
CA GLY A 197 -42.98 1.38 7.97
C GLY A 197 -41.64 0.99 7.34
N VAL A 198 -40.68 1.92 7.26
CA VAL A 198 -39.30 1.62 6.87
C VAL A 198 -38.63 0.87 8.02
N GLU A 199 -37.96 -0.23 7.69
CA GLU A 199 -37.21 -0.99 8.68
C GLU A 199 -35.89 -0.28 8.97
N VAL A 200 -35.61 -0.02 10.25
CA VAL A 200 -34.46 0.81 10.66
C VAL A 200 -33.43 0.00 11.44
N PRO A 201 -32.15 0.41 11.40
CA PRO A 201 -31.13 -0.14 12.28
C PRO A 201 -31.38 0.28 13.74
N SER A 202 -31.21 -0.66 14.66
CA SER A 202 -31.02 -0.39 16.09
C SER A 202 -29.55 -0.13 16.42
N SER A 203 -29.27 0.35 17.64
CA SER A 203 -27.88 0.53 18.10
C SER A 203 -27.09 -0.79 18.14
N ASP A 204 -27.73 -1.90 18.48
CA ASP A 204 -27.09 -3.23 18.49
C ASP A 204 -26.79 -3.70 17.05
N ASP A 205 -27.69 -3.41 16.09
CA ASP A 205 -27.45 -3.70 14.68
C ASP A 205 -26.21 -2.96 14.17
N VAL A 206 -26.14 -1.64 14.39
CA VAL A 206 -25.01 -0.83 13.90
C VAL A 206 -23.70 -1.32 14.48
N PHE A 207 -23.67 -1.62 15.78
CA PHE A 207 -22.49 -2.14 16.46
C PHE A 207 -22.05 -3.50 15.90
N ARG A 208 -22.96 -4.47 15.77
CA ARG A 208 -22.63 -5.84 15.30
C ARG A 208 -22.24 -5.90 13.84
N LEU A 209 -22.77 -5.01 13.01
CA LEU A 209 -22.53 -5.01 11.58
C LEU A 209 -21.14 -4.52 11.21
N GLY A 210 -20.56 -3.56 11.95
CA GLY A 210 -19.27 -2.96 11.59
C GLY A 210 -19.24 -2.49 10.13
N GLU A 211 -18.30 -2.99 9.32
CA GLU A 211 -18.22 -2.69 7.87
C GLU A 211 -19.45 -3.15 7.07
N ALA A 212 -20.20 -4.15 7.55
CA ALA A 212 -21.43 -4.62 6.91
C ALA A 212 -22.58 -3.61 7.00
N ASN A 213 -22.42 -2.51 7.75
CA ASN A 213 -23.34 -1.38 7.65
C ASN A 213 -23.41 -0.81 6.22
N ALA A 214 -22.37 -1.02 5.40
CA ALA A 214 -22.38 -0.68 3.98
C ALA A 214 -23.48 -1.41 3.16
N CYS A 215 -24.13 -2.43 3.72
CA CYS A 215 -25.26 -3.13 3.08
C CYS A 215 -26.62 -2.44 3.29
N TRP A 216 -26.71 -1.44 4.17
CA TRP A 216 -27.95 -0.69 4.38
C TRP A 216 -28.37 0.13 3.16
N ALA A 217 -29.65 0.11 2.82
CA ALA A 217 -30.18 1.07 1.84
C ALA A 217 -30.11 2.50 2.42
N PRO A 218 -29.89 3.55 1.59
CA PRO A 218 -29.84 4.93 2.06
C PRO A 218 -31.06 5.35 2.89
N GLN A 219 -32.26 4.90 2.48
CA GLN A 219 -33.50 5.22 3.21
C GLN A 219 -33.52 4.63 4.63
N HIS A 220 -32.94 3.44 4.85
CA HIS A 220 -32.89 2.84 6.18
C HIS A 220 -31.97 3.63 7.13
N LEU A 221 -30.86 4.17 6.60
CA LEU A 221 -29.94 5.04 7.35
C LEU A 221 -30.58 6.39 7.66
N LEU A 222 -31.27 7.00 6.68
CA LEU A 222 -31.96 8.28 6.86
C LEU A 222 -33.08 8.19 7.90
N CYS A 223 -33.82 7.08 7.91
CA CYS A 223 -34.97 6.88 8.80
C CYS A 223 -34.61 6.34 10.19
N MET A 224 -33.33 6.10 10.46
CA MET A 224 -32.80 5.67 11.76
C MET A 224 -33.30 6.59 12.87
N GLU A 225 -33.54 6.03 14.06
CA GLU A 225 -33.92 6.83 15.23
C GLU A 225 -32.77 7.77 15.66
N GLU A 226 -33.13 8.93 16.21
CA GLU A 226 -32.16 9.94 16.68
C GLU A 226 -31.17 9.38 17.70
N ASP A 227 -31.67 8.75 18.76
CA ASP A 227 -30.83 8.12 19.80
C ASP A 227 -29.86 7.09 19.22
N THR A 228 -30.30 6.31 18.22
CA THR A 228 -29.45 5.31 17.57
C THR A 228 -28.34 5.99 16.78
N PHE A 229 -28.64 7.06 16.04
CA PHE A 229 -27.64 7.81 15.30
C PHE A 229 -26.61 8.43 16.24
N ILE A 230 -27.03 9.15 17.28
CA ILE A 230 -26.13 9.83 18.22
C ILE A 230 -25.13 8.86 18.86
N ARG A 231 -25.59 7.67 19.27
CA ARG A 231 -24.73 6.67 19.95
C ARG A 231 -23.74 5.98 19.02
N ASN A 232 -23.95 6.04 17.70
CA ASN A 232 -23.19 5.22 16.74
C ASN A 232 -22.59 6.02 15.58
N VAL A 233 -22.67 7.35 15.58
CA VAL A 233 -22.17 8.17 14.47
C VAL A 233 -20.67 7.97 14.23
N ASP A 234 -19.87 7.80 15.30
CA ASP A 234 -18.43 7.48 15.18
C ASP A 234 -18.19 6.16 14.43
N LEU A 235 -18.98 5.13 14.75
CA LEU A 235 -18.88 3.81 14.12
C LEU A 235 -19.30 3.89 12.65
N LEU A 236 -20.40 4.59 12.37
CA LEU A 236 -20.88 4.81 11.00
C LEU A 236 -19.86 5.64 10.20
N GLY A 237 -19.27 6.67 10.80
CA GLY A 237 -18.21 7.48 10.21
C GLY A 237 -16.95 6.70 9.85
N ALA A 238 -16.67 5.58 10.55
CA ALA A 238 -15.53 4.73 10.28
C ALA A 238 -15.75 3.70 9.14
N VAL A 239 -17.00 3.46 8.71
CA VAL A 239 -17.32 2.45 7.69
C VAL A 239 -16.77 2.87 6.32
N ARG A 240 -15.79 2.12 5.82
CA ARG A 240 -15.10 2.42 4.55
C ARG A 240 -15.96 2.08 3.34
N GLY A 241 -16.84 1.10 3.47
CA GLY A 241 -17.66 0.57 2.38
C GLY A 241 -18.83 1.45 1.93
N PHE A 242 -19.12 2.57 2.60
CA PHE A 242 -20.28 3.40 2.26
C PHE A 242 -20.14 4.06 0.88
N SER A 243 -21.21 3.93 0.09
CA SER A 243 -21.39 4.65 -1.17
C SER A 243 -21.80 6.11 -0.93
N HIS A 244 -21.59 6.97 -1.92
CA HIS A 244 -21.96 8.39 -1.81
C HIS A 244 -23.45 8.61 -1.44
N PRO A 245 -24.45 7.88 -2.01
CA PRO A 245 -25.84 8.01 -1.55
C PRO A 245 -26.07 7.64 -0.08
N GLN A 246 -25.31 6.69 0.46
CA GLN A 246 -25.39 6.33 1.89
C GLN A 246 -24.76 7.40 2.77
N LEU A 247 -23.60 7.96 2.37
CA LEU A 247 -22.98 9.08 3.07
C LEU A 247 -23.90 10.31 3.07
N MET A 248 -24.55 10.61 1.94
CA MET A 248 -25.54 11.67 1.85
C MET A 248 -26.71 11.43 2.81
N ALA A 249 -27.27 10.22 2.85
CA ALA A 249 -28.34 9.88 3.79
C ALA A 249 -27.93 10.05 5.26
N LEU A 250 -26.70 9.67 5.61
CA LEU A 250 -26.15 9.86 6.95
C LEU A 250 -25.90 11.34 7.28
N LYS A 251 -25.44 12.13 6.30
CA LYS A 251 -25.28 13.58 6.44
C LYS A 251 -26.63 14.26 6.67
N GLU A 252 -27.65 13.91 5.88
CA GLU A 252 -29.02 14.41 6.09
C GLU A 252 -29.57 13.98 7.45
N LYS A 253 -29.26 12.76 7.91
CA LYS A 253 -29.60 12.32 9.26
C LYS A 253 -28.90 13.17 10.34
N ALA A 254 -27.63 13.51 10.15
CA ALA A 254 -26.91 14.41 11.04
C ALA A 254 -27.58 15.79 11.12
N VAL A 255 -27.98 16.34 9.98
CA VAL A 255 -28.72 17.62 9.94
C VAL A 255 -30.08 17.53 10.63
N GLN A 256 -30.80 16.41 10.51
CA GLN A 256 -32.07 16.22 11.22
C GLN A 256 -31.91 16.20 12.75
N VAL A 257 -30.77 15.71 13.25
CA VAL A 257 -30.52 15.51 14.68
C VAL A 257 -29.80 16.70 15.32
N TRP A 258 -28.85 17.30 14.62
CA TRP A 258 -28.02 18.39 15.12
C TRP A 258 -28.38 19.76 14.52
N ASP A 259 -29.47 19.83 13.76
CA ASP A 259 -29.89 21.00 12.99
C ASP A 259 -28.84 21.37 11.92
N MET A 260 -28.81 22.62 11.46
CA MET A 260 -27.89 23.08 10.43
C MET A 260 -26.41 23.02 10.85
N PRO A 261 -25.46 22.86 9.89
CA PRO A 261 -24.03 22.73 10.16
C PRO A 261 -23.42 23.83 11.05
N SER A 262 -23.96 25.04 11.03
CA SER A 262 -23.51 26.14 11.90
C SER A 262 -23.82 25.97 13.39
N TYR A 263 -24.67 25.01 13.77
CA TYR A 263 -24.87 24.62 15.17
C TYR A 263 -23.98 23.45 15.60
N TRP A 264 -23.24 22.84 14.68
CA TRP A 264 -22.41 21.68 14.99
C TRP A 264 -21.18 22.09 15.80
N ARG A 265 -20.95 21.39 16.91
CA ARG A 265 -19.79 21.59 17.78
C ARG A 265 -18.63 20.72 17.31
N GLU A 266 -17.42 21.02 17.79
CA GLU A 266 -16.21 20.25 17.46
C GLU A 266 -16.39 18.74 17.55
N TYR A 267 -16.97 18.23 18.65
CA TYR A 267 -17.18 16.79 18.82
C TYR A 267 -18.17 16.19 17.81
N HIS A 268 -19.17 16.95 17.33
CA HIS A 268 -20.03 16.48 16.24
C HIS A 268 -19.22 16.34 14.96
N ILE A 269 -18.40 17.34 14.62
CA ILE A 269 -17.59 17.35 13.39
C ILE A 269 -16.59 16.20 13.40
N VAL A 270 -15.88 16.00 14.53
CA VAL A 270 -14.93 14.90 14.70
C VAL A 270 -15.63 13.55 14.53
N SER A 271 -16.85 13.40 15.07
CA SER A 271 -17.59 12.13 15.05
C SER A 271 -18.10 11.70 13.66
N LEU A 272 -18.17 12.62 12.70
CA LEU A 272 -18.68 12.31 11.36
C LEU A 272 -17.79 11.32 10.58
N GLY A 273 -16.48 11.34 10.81
CA GLY A 273 -15.52 10.55 10.01
C GLY A 273 -15.76 10.73 8.50
N ARG A 274 -15.95 9.62 7.77
CA ARG A 274 -16.24 9.61 6.33
C ARG A 274 -17.58 10.25 5.96
N ILE A 275 -18.53 10.39 6.87
CA ILE A 275 -19.82 11.07 6.60
C ILE A 275 -19.56 12.52 6.18
N ALA A 276 -18.51 13.15 6.70
CA ALA A 276 -18.14 14.53 6.35
C ALA A 276 -17.85 14.71 4.85
N LEU A 277 -17.47 13.66 4.11
CA LEU A 277 -17.24 13.72 2.66
C LEU A 277 -18.51 14.06 1.86
N ALA A 278 -19.69 13.90 2.46
CA ALA A 278 -20.98 14.26 1.86
C ALA A 278 -21.35 15.75 2.05
N LEU A 279 -20.57 16.52 2.81
CA LEU A 279 -20.81 17.95 2.99
C LEU A 279 -20.41 18.73 1.73
N SER A 280 -21.28 19.64 1.29
CA SER A 280 -20.97 20.61 0.25
C SER A 280 -19.96 21.66 0.74
N GLU A 281 -19.33 22.36 -0.20
CA GLU A 281 -18.44 23.51 0.11
C GLU A 281 -19.13 24.56 1.00
N SER A 282 -20.42 24.84 0.76
CA SER A 282 -21.21 25.76 1.57
C SER A 282 -21.51 25.26 2.97
N GLU A 283 -21.72 23.96 3.14
CA GLU A 283 -21.94 23.37 4.48
C GLU A 283 -20.63 23.30 5.26
N LEU A 284 -19.50 23.01 4.60
CA LEU A 284 -18.17 23.05 5.22
C LEU A 284 -17.81 24.44 5.72
N GLY A 285 -18.12 25.48 4.94
CA GLY A 285 -17.90 26.87 5.35
C GLY A 285 -18.83 27.37 6.47
N GLN A 286 -19.78 26.56 6.92
CA GLN A 286 -20.63 26.87 8.08
C GLN A 286 -20.14 26.22 9.37
N LEU A 287 -19.22 25.27 9.30
CA LEU A 287 -18.68 24.58 10.48
C LEU A 287 -17.79 25.52 11.29
N ASP A 288 -17.77 25.34 12.62
CA ASP A 288 -16.74 25.95 13.47
C ASP A 288 -15.44 25.15 13.33
N LEU A 289 -14.51 25.69 12.54
CA LEU A 289 -13.17 25.14 12.30
C LEU A 289 -12.09 25.92 13.05
N SER A 290 -12.41 26.58 14.17
CA SER A 290 -11.42 27.35 14.94
C SER A 290 -10.30 26.48 15.54
N SER A 291 -10.55 25.19 15.79
CA SER A 291 -9.60 24.22 16.34
C SER A 291 -8.90 23.39 15.26
N ILE A 292 -7.57 23.32 15.35
CA ILE A 292 -6.76 22.48 14.46
C ILE A 292 -7.04 20.98 14.63
N ASP A 293 -7.47 20.55 15.82
CA ASP A 293 -7.76 19.12 16.07
C ASP A 293 -9.01 18.67 15.29
N THR A 294 -10.01 19.55 15.20
CA THR A 294 -11.21 19.36 14.37
C THR A 294 -10.85 19.30 12.88
N VAL A 295 -9.96 20.19 12.43
CA VAL A 295 -9.48 20.17 11.03
C VAL A 295 -8.63 18.93 10.75
N ALA A 296 -7.85 18.47 11.73
CA ALA A 296 -7.05 17.26 11.62
C ALA A 296 -7.92 16.01 11.48
N SER A 297 -9.09 15.92 12.14
CA SER A 297 -10.01 14.81 11.93
C SER A 297 -10.62 14.80 10.52
N LEU A 298 -10.94 15.97 9.97
CA LEU A 298 -11.40 16.08 8.58
C LEU A 298 -10.29 15.73 7.58
N SER A 299 -9.06 16.16 7.85
CA SER A 299 -7.88 15.94 7.00
C SER A 299 -7.38 14.49 6.98
N GLN A 300 -7.92 13.63 7.85
CA GLN A 300 -7.69 12.17 7.77
C GLN A 300 -8.39 11.53 6.57
N GLN A 301 -9.43 12.17 6.04
CA GLN A 301 -10.11 11.69 4.83
C GLN A 301 -9.30 12.11 3.60
N SER A 302 -9.18 11.22 2.63
CA SER A 302 -8.37 11.44 1.42
C SER A 302 -9.18 11.79 0.18
N GLU A 303 -10.50 11.60 0.26
CA GLU A 303 -11.44 11.67 -0.86
C GLU A 303 -12.11 13.05 -1.01
N TRP A 304 -11.54 14.09 -0.42
CA TRP A 304 -12.03 15.46 -0.60
C TRP A 304 -11.85 15.92 -2.05
N THR A 305 -12.84 16.65 -2.55
CA THR A 305 -12.66 17.44 -3.78
C THR A 305 -11.80 18.68 -3.50
N SER A 306 -11.16 19.22 -4.54
CA SER A 306 -10.35 20.45 -4.42
C SER A 306 -11.15 21.63 -3.85
N GLY A 307 -12.44 21.74 -4.21
CA GLY A 307 -13.33 22.76 -3.67
C GLY A 307 -13.57 22.58 -2.17
N GLN A 308 -13.94 21.38 -1.73
CA GLN A 308 -14.13 21.07 -0.31
C GLN A 308 -12.85 21.28 0.52
N ALA A 309 -11.69 20.84 0.01
CA ALA A 309 -10.41 21.02 0.70
C ALA A 309 -10.07 22.51 0.89
N LYS A 310 -10.37 23.36 -0.11
CA LYS A 310 -10.25 24.82 0.02
C LYS A 310 -11.22 25.39 1.03
N SER A 311 -12.47 24.94 1.05
CA SER A 311 -13.45 25.37 2.07
C SER A 311 -12.98 25.04 3.48
N ILE A 312 -12.40 23.85 3.71
CA ILE A 312 -11.86 23.46 5.03
C ILE A 312 -10.69 24.36 5.42
N LEU A 313 -9.73 24.59 4.51
CA LEU A 313 -8.59 25.47 4.76
C LEU A 313 -9.05 26.90 5.05
N GLN A 314 -9.95 27.45 4.23
CA GLN A 314 -10.44 28.81 4.37
C GLN A 314 -11.22 28.98 5.67
N GLY A 315 -12.14 28.06 5.98
CA GLY A 315 -12.90 28.07 7.24
C GLY A 315 -11.97 28.04 8.46
N PHE A 316 -10.94 27.18 8.45
CA PHE A 316 -9.93 27.18 9.54
C PHE A 316 -9.27 28.54 9.72
N LEU A 317 -8.82 29.19 8.65
CA LEU A 317 -8.13 30.47 8.73
C LEU A 317 -9.06 31.60 9.19
N GLU A 318 -10.32 31.58 8.74
CA GLU A 318 -11.33 32.57 9.10
C GLU A 318 -11.75 32.43 10.57
N ASP A 319 -12.08 31.22 11.01
CA ASP A 319 -12.60 30.95 12.36
C ASP A 319 -11.53 31.07 13.44
N SER A 320 -10.29 30.64 13.14
CA SER A 320 -9.16 30.76 14.07
C SER A 320 -8.54 32.16 14.09
N GLY A 321 -8.81 32.98 13.07
CA GLY A 321 -8.17 34.28 12.86
C GLY A 321 -6.69 34.20 12.47
N TYR A 322 -6.15 33.01 12.17
CA TYR A 322 -4.77 32.87 11.72
C TYR A 322 -4.61 33.31 10.26
N ARG A 323 -3.50 33.99 9.97
CA ARG A 323 -3.00 34.13 8.60
C ARG A 323 -2.00 33.01 8.33
N ILE A 324 -1.78 32.69 7.05
CA ILE A 324 -0.82 31.66 6.63
C ILE A 324 0.58 31.83 7.26
N GLN A 325 1.06 33.07 7.39
CA GLN A 325 2.35 33.39 7.98
C GLN A 325 2.44 33.16 9.50
N ASP A 326 1.29 33.07 10.17
CA ASP A 326 1.17 32.87 11.62
C ASP A 326 1.04 31.37 11.97
N LEU A 327 0.82 30.51 10.97
CA LEU A 327 0.70 29.06 11.14
C LEU A 327 1.96 28.43 11.74
N LYS A 328 1.74 27.47 12.63
CA LYS A 328 2.77 26.69 13.32
C LYS A 328 2.96 25.32 12.69
N SER A 329 4.07 24.66 13.01
CA SER A 329 4.35 23.30 12.55
C SER A 329 3.17 22.34 12.77
N PHE A 330 2.55 22.34 13.95
CA PHE A 330 1.38 21.49 14.23
C PHE A 330 0.12 21.89 13.45
N HIS A 331 -0.06 23.17 13.10
CA HIS A 331 -1.13 23.58 12.17
C HIS A 331 -0.91 22.98 10.78
N LEU A 332 0.31 23.01 10.27
CA LEU A 332 0.64 22.42 8.96
C LEU A 332 0.43 20.90 8.96
N VAL A 333 0.80 20.22 10.05
CA VAL A 333 0.55 18.78 10.20
C VAL A 333 -0.94 18.47 10.24
N GLY A 334 -1.73 19.25 11.00
CA GLY A 334 -3.18 19.05 11.12
C GLY A 334 -3.94 19.34 9.83
N LEU A 335 -3.53 20.35 9.05
CA LEU A 335 -4.10 20.63 7.72
C LEU A 335 -3.88 19.48 6.73
N GLY A 336 -2.78 18.73 6.86
CA GLY A 336 -2.54 17.51 6.10
C GLY A 336 -2.73 17.69 4.58
N ALA A 337 -3.59 16.87 3.98
CA ALA A 337 -3.83 16.87 2.53
C ALA A 337 -4.47 18.17 2.02
N THR A 338 -5.16 18.95 2.86
CA THR A 338 -5.73 20.26 2.45
C THR A 338 -4.65 21.26 2.02
N LEU A 339 -3.40 21.07 2.48
CA LEU A 339 -2.25 21.85 2.01
C LEU A 339 -2.02 21.71 0.50
N CYS A 340 -2.47 20.60 -0.12
CA CYS A 340 -2.34 20.37 -1.55
C CYS A 340 -3.25 21.27 -2.40
N ASP A 341 -4.22 21.94 -1.79
CA ASP A 341 -5.18 22.81 -2.47
C ASP A 341 -4.97 24.31 -2.16
N MET A 342 -3.92 24.63 -1.40
CA MET A 342 -3.47 26.01 -1.16
C MET A 342 -3.12 26.74 -2.46
N ASN A 343 -3.36 28.04 -2.49
CA ASN A 343 -2.89 28.87 -3.59
C ASN A 343 -1.36 28.98 -3.55
N LEU A 344 -0.72 29.06 -4.72
CA LEU A 344 0.75 29.14 -4.83
C LEU A 344 1.34 30.32 -4.03
N THR A 345 0.63 31.46 -4.04
CA THR A 345 1.03 32.66 -3.29
C THR A 345 0.89 32.47 -1.78
N GLU A 346 -0.06 31.67 -1.32
CA GLU A 346 -0.22 31.33 0.10
C GLU A 346 0.90 30.41 0.57
N ILE A 347 1.23 29.38 -0.23
CA ILE A 347 2.35 28.49 0.07
C ILE A 347 3.60 29.32 0.32
N SER A 348 3.91 30.32 -0.53
CA SER A 348 5.08 31.18 -0.36
C SER A 348 5.15 31.90 1.00
N ARG A 349 4.00 32.17 1.64
CA ARG A 349 3.89 32.88 2.93
C ARG A 349 4.10 31.98 4.14
N ILE A 350 4.11 30.65 4.01
CA ILE A 350 4.38 29.74 5.13
C ILE A 350 5.76 30.04 5.70
N LYS A 351 5.86 30.23 7.02
CA LYS A 351 7.10 30.59 7.67
C LYS A 351 8.14 29.48 7.54
N ILE A 352 9.35 29.81 7.07
CA ILE A 352 10.42 28.83 6.81
C ILE A 352 10.81 28.04 8.08
N SER A 353 10.83 28.68 9.25
CA SER A 353 11.14 27.99 10.51
C SER A 353 10.13 26.91 10.86
N GLU A 354 8.86 27.10 10.50
CA GLU A 354 7.77 26.15 10.77
C GLU A 354 7.76 25.06 9.70
N PHE A 355 7.92 25.44 8.42
CA PHE A 355 8.04 24.53 7.30
C PHE A 355 9.17 23.52 7.51
N ARG A 356 10.35 23.99 7.93
CA ARG A 356 11.53 23.15 8.20
C ARG A 356 11.24 21.99 9.17
N VAL A 357 10.37 22.19 10.15
CA VAL A 357 10.03 21.15 11.15
C VAL A 357 9.17 20.03 10.54
N VAL A 358 8.44 20.32 9.47
CA VAL A 358 7.40 19.43 8.92
C VAL A 358 7.66 18.98 7.48
N ILE A 359 8.83 19.30 6.91
CA ILE A 359 9.17 18.99 5.50
C ILE A 359 8.93 17.51 5.20
N ALA A 360 9.45 16.61 6.05
CA ALA A 360 9.27 15.17 5.87
C ALA A 360 7.80 14.74 5.83
N ARG A 361 6.93 15.40 6.61
CA ARG A 361 5.50 15.08 6.64
C ARG A 361 4.79 15.61 5.39
N ILE A 362 5.12 16.83 4.96
CA ILE A 362 4.59 17.41 3.71
C ILE A 362 5.10 16.60 2.49
N GLY A 363 6.33 16.09 2.56
CA GLY A 363 6.93 15.20 1.58
C GLY A 363 6.25 13.85 1.39
N HIS A 364 5.22 13.53 2.18
CA HIS A 364 4.38 12.36 1.96
C HIS A 364 3.05 12.69 1.25
N LEU A 365 2.75 13.98 1.03
CA LEU A 365 1.52 14.42 0.39
C LEU A 365 1.62 14.27 -1.13
N LEU A 366 0.54 13.77 -1.74
CA LEU A 366 0.43 13.56 -3.19
C LEU A 366 -0.23 14.78 -3.84
N CYS A 367 0.44 15.94 -3.78
CA CYS A 367 -0.10 17.18 -4.33
C CYS A 367 0.11 17.27 -5.85
N SER A 368 -0.54 18.27 -6.47
CA SER A 368 -0.28 18.63 -7.86
C SER A 368 1.17 19.11 -8.05
N THR A 369 1.67 18.98 -9.28
CA THR A 369 3.05 19.33 -9.65
C THR A 369 3.37 20.81 -9.38
N HIS A 370 2.39 21.69 -9.60
CA HIS A 370 2.51 23.12 -9.30
C HIS A 370 2.69 23.40 -7.81
N VAL A 371 1.96 22.68 -6.96
CA VAL A 371 2.05 22.83 -5.50
C VAL A 371 3.36 22.24 -4.97
N LEU A 372 3.77 21.07 -5.46
CA LEU A 372 5.06 20.48 -5.13
C LEU A 372 6.22 21.40 -5.52
N ALA A 373 6.14 22.09 -6.66
CA ALA A 373 7.14 23.07 -7.07
C ALA A 373 7.25 24.27 -6.11
N GLU A 374 6.15 24.75 -5.52
CA GLU A 374 6.20 25.81 -4.50
C GLU A 374 6.77 25.31 -3.16
N PHE A 375 6.43 24.09 -2.75
CA PHE A 375 7.10 23.48 -1.59
C PHE A 375 8.58 23.24 -1.84
N LYS A 376 8.98 22.89 -3.07
CA LYS A 376 10.37 22.76 -3.50
C LYS A 376 11.11 24.09 -3.34
N LYS A 377 10.54 25.21 -3.80
CA LYS A 377 11.12 26.55 -3.58
C LYS A 377 11.32 26.88 -2.10
N LYS A 378 10.42 26.43 -1.21
CA LYS A 378 10.63 26.58 0.24
C LYS A 378 11.76 25.70 0.76
N ALA A 379 11.87 24.47 0.25
CA ALA A 379 12.97 23.58 0.59
C ALA A 379 14.33 24.16 0.17
N GLU A 380 14.42 24.88 -0.95
CA GLU A 380 15.64 25.58 -1.35
C GLU A 380 16.10 26.62 -0.33
N VAL A 381 15.16 27.35 0.27
CA VAL A 381 15.49 28.30 1.35
C VAL A 381 16.01 27.59 2.60
N VAL A 382 15.64 26.32 2.82
CA VAL A 382 16.04 25.53 3.99
C VAL A 382 17.37 24.80 3.77
N PHE A 383 17.54 24.18 2.59
CA PHE A 383 18.64 23.27 2.29
C PHE A 383 19.65 23.82 1.29
N GLY A 384 19.42 25.01 0.72
CA GLY A 384 20.27 25.60 -0.31
C GLY A 384 19.88 25.13 -1.71
N ASP A 385 20.80 25.34 -2.66
CA ASP A 385 20.59 25.07 -4.08
C ASP A 385 20.29 23.57 -4.34
N PRO A 386 19.29 23.22 -5.17
CA PRO A 386 18.95 21.83 -5.47
C PRO A 386 20.11 20.98 -6.01
N THR A 387 21.09 21.60 -6.67
CA THR A 387 22.26 20.92 -7.22
C THR A 387 23.25 20.47 -6.14
N GLU A 388 23.16 21.03 -4.94
CA GLU A 388 24.01 20.70 -3.78
C GLU A 388 23.31 19.75 -2.79
N TRP A 389 22.06 19.35 -3.07
CA TRP A 389 21.31 18.48 -2.16
C TRP A 389 21.92 17.08 -2.05
N SER A 390 22.04 16.60 -0.81
CA SER A 390 22.50 15.25 -0.51
C SER A 390 21.38 14.21 -0.60
N GLY A 391 21.76 12.92 -0.62
CA GLY A 391 20.80 11.83 -0.60
C GLY A 391 19.85 11.86 0.61
N SER A 392 20.30 12.29 1.79
CA SER A 392 19.43 12.43 2.96
C SER A 392 18.41 13.55 2.80
N VAL A 393 18.78 14.66 2.15
CA VAL A 393 17.84 15.75 1.84
C VAL A 393 16.77 15.27 0.88
N LEU A 394 17.14 14.56 -0.20
CA LEU A 394 16.17 14.00 -1.13
C LEU A 394 15.20 13.00 -0.47
N GLN A 395 15.70 12.18 0.46
CA GLN A 395 14.86 11.28 1.25
C GLN A 395 13.90 12.04 2.17
N GLU A 396 14.35 13.14 2.78
CA GLU A 396 13.53 14.00 3.63
C GLU A 396 12.45 14.76 2.84
N LEU A 397 12.75 15.16 1.59
CA LEU A 397 11.80 15.86 0.74
C LEU A 397 10.65 14.98 0.23
N GLY A 398 10.90 13.69 0.03
CA GLY A 398 9.91 12.76 -0.53
C GLY A 398 9.29 13.28 -1.82
N THR A 399 7.97 13.37 -1.89
CA THR A 399 7.21 13.85 -3.05
C THR A 399 7.54 15.29 -3.45
N ILE A 400 8.02 16.15 -2.54
CA ILE A 400 8.43 17.52 -2.86
C ILE A 400 9.54 17.52 -3.92
N ALA A 401 10.39 16.50 -3.97
CA ALA A 401 11.44 16.36 -4.99
C ALA A 401 10.88 16.24 -6.42
N ALA A 402 9.60 15.88 -6.58
CA ALA A 402 8.94 15.90 -7.89
C ALA A 402 8.66 17.32 -8.41
N GLY A 403 8.82 18.35 -7.55
CA GLY A 403 8.75 19.76 -7.93
C GLY A 403 10.05 20.32 -8.52
N LEU A 404 11.11 19.51 -8.67
CA LEU A 404 12.35 19.90 -9.34
C LEU A 404 12.09 20.28 -10.79
N THR A 405 12.79 21.31 -11.27
CA THR A 405 12.71 21.71 -12.68
C THR A 405 13.48 20.74 -13.57
N LYS A 406 13.21 20.80 -14.87
CA LYS A 406 13.94 20.03 -15.88
C LYS A 406 15.44 20.31 -15.83
N GLU A 407 15.81 21.57 -15.64
CA GLU A 407 17.20 22.03 -15.60
C GLU A 407 17.91 21.48 -14.37
N GLU A 408 17.29 21.59 -13.19
CA GLU A 408 17.80 21.03 -11.93
C GLU A 408 17.96 19.51 -12.00
N LEU A 409 16.96 18.81 -12.53
CA LEU A 409 16.98 17.36 -12.61
C LEU A 409 18.08 16.84 -13.55
N ARG A 410 18.36 17.56 -14.65
CA ARG A 410 19.42 17.19 -15.62
C ARG A 410 20.83 17.29 -15.05
N VAL A 411 21.08 18.27 -14.18
CA VAL A 411 22.41 18.48 -13.58
C VAL A 411 22.61 17.70 -12.29
N LEU A 412 21.54 17.13 -11.72
CA LEU A 412 21.60 16.33 -10.51
C LEU A 412 22.47 15.08 -10.72
N ASP A 413 23.39 14.83 -9.79
CA ASP A 413 24.29 13.67 -9.89
C ASP A 413 23.49 12.35 -9.97
N LYS A 414 23.90 11.46 -10.88
CA LYS A 414 23.28 10.14 -11.01
C LYS A 414 23.37 9.31 -9.72
N ASP A 415 24.38 9.54 -8.89
CA ASP A 415 24.55 8.84 -7.62
C ASP A 415 23.45 9.23 -6.60
N LEU A 416 22.69 10.30 -6.85
CA LEU A 416 21.54 10.71 -6.04
C LEU A 416 20.22 10.04 -6.44
N MET A 417 20.14 9.43 -7.62
CA MET A 417 18.92 8.79 -8.15
C MET A 417 18.31 7.69 -7.24
N PRO A 418 19.10 6.87 -6.51
CA PRO A 418 18.57 5.90 -5.55
C PRO A 418 17.88 6.54 -4.33
N TYR A 419 18.15 7.81 -4.04
CA TYR A 419 17.67 8.48 -2.82
C TYR A 419 16.32 9.17 -3.01
N PHE A 420 15.81 9.27 -4.24
CA PHE A 420 14.42 9.60 -4.47
C PHE A 420 13.52 8.55 -3.84
N GLN A 421 12.39 8.98 -3.28
CA GLN A 421 11.36 8.05 -2.87
C GLN A 421 10.57 7.54 -4.10
N PRO A 422 10.11 6.27 -4.10
CA PRO A 422 9.26 5.74 -5.18
C PRO A 422 8.02 6.61 -5.48
N SER A 423 7.41 7.21 -4.45
CA SER A 423 6.30 8.16 -4.58
C SER A 423 6.69 9.41 -5.37
N ALA A 424 7.87 9.97 -5.11
CA ALA A 424 8.41 11.12 -5.83
C ALA A 424 8.62 10.80 -7.32
N ILE A 425 9.16 9.60 -7.63
CA ILE A 425 9.32 9.15 -9.01
C ILE A 425 7.97 9.11 -9.73
N ARG A 426 6.92 8.58 -9.09
CA ARG A 426 5.56 8.57 -9.66
C ARG A 426 4.98 9.95 -9.86
N CYS A 427 5.31 10.91 -8.99
CA CYS A 427 4.82 12.28 -9.04
C CYS A 427 5.56 13.17 -10.05
N LEU A 428 6.74 12.76 -10.55
CA LEU A 428 7.46 13.53 -11.57
C LEU A 428 6.61 13.61 -12.85
N PRO A 429 6.39 14.82 -13.41
CA PRO A 429 5.69 14.96 -14.70
C PRO A 429 6.39 14.18 -15.80
N ASP A 430 5.64 13.61 -16.73
CA ASP A 430 6.17 12.82 -17.86
C ASP A 430 7.20 13.62 -18.67
N GLU A 431 6.93 14.92 -18.89
CA GLU A 431 7.80 15.83 -19.63
C GLU A 431 9.10 16.16 -18.91
N ILE A 432 9.12 16.08 -17.57
CA ILE A 432 10.32 16.30 -16.76
C ILE A 432 11.08 14.98 -16.62
N PHE A 433 10.38 13.86 -16.38
CA PHE A 433 10.99 12.55 -16.21
C PHE A 433 11.79 12.11 -17.43
N LYS A 434 11.28 12.35 -18.65
CA LYS A 434 11.98 12.00 -19.91
C LYS A 434 13.31 12.73 -20.10
N GLU A 435 13.59 13.76 -19.31
CA GLU A 435 14.79 14.59 -19.41
C GLU A 435 15.96 14.01 -18.62
N LEU A 436 15.72 13.00 -17.78
CA LEU A 436 16.76 12.23 -17.13
C LEU A 436 17.66 11.56 -18.18
N SER A 437 18.96 11.69 -18.01
CA SER A 437 19.92 10.97 -18.86
C SER A 437 19.78 9.45 -18.71
N ALA A 438 20.24 8.70 -19.72
CA ALA A 438 20.33 7.24 -19.65
C ALA A 438 21.11 6.77 -18.39
N ASP A 439 22.18 7.49 -18.04
CA ASP A 439 22.99 7.24 -16.84
C ASP A 439 22.20 7.44 -15.54
N GLN A 440 21.42 8.52 -15.43
CA GLN A 440 20.56 8.76 -14.26
C GLN A 440 19.47 7.69 -14.15
N ILE A 441 18.81 7.34 -15.26
CA ILE A 441 17.78 6.28 -15.27
C ILE A 441 18.38 4.94 -14.84
N ALA A 442 19.57 4.58 -15.34
CA ALA A 442 20.27 3.37 -14.92
C ALA A 442 20.62 3.37 -13.42
N ALA A 443 20.81 4.55 -12.83
CA ALA A 443 21.14 4.74 -11.42
C ALA A 443 19.93 4.82 -10.48
N LEU A 444 18.69 4.90 -10.98
CA LEU A 444 17.47 4.90 -10.13
C LEU A 444 17.45 3.75 -9.12
N GLY A 445 18.02 2.62 -9.50
CA GLY A 445 17.93 1.39 -8.73
C GLY A 445 16.55 0.74 -8.84
N PRO A 446 16.42 -0.51 -8.34
CA PRO A 446 15.28 -1.37 -8.67
C PRO A 446 13.94 -0.85 -8.17
N GLN A 447 13.90 -0.23 -6.99
CA GLN A 447 12.66 0.23 -6.37
C GLN A 447 12.09 1.45 -7.10
N ASN A 448 12.93 2.46 -7.35
CA ASN A 448 12.54 3.66 -8.08
C ASN A 448 12.24 3.36 -9.55
N ALA A 449 13.02 2.47 -10.19
CA ALA A 449 12.75 2.04 -11.56
C ALA A 449 11.39 1.33 -11.70
N ALA A 450 10.99 0.53 -10.69
CA ALA A 450 9.68 -0.12 -10.69
C ALA A 450 8.51 0.85 -10.39
N ALA A 451 8.80 2.01 -9.81
CA ALA A 451 7.82 3.05 -9.56
C ALA A 451 7.51 3.89 -10.81
N VAL A 452 8.33 3.79 -11.87
CA VAL A 452 8.11 4.51 -13.14
C VAL A 452 6.77 4.13 -13.74
N THR A 453 5.94 5.13 -14.03
CA THR A 453 4.58 4.91 -14.53
C THR A 453 4.59 4.47 -16.00
N PRO A 454 3.52 3.82 -16.50
CA PRO A 454 3.38 3.51 -17.92
C PRO A 454 3.48 4.75 -18.83
N ALA A 455 2.95 5.89 -18.37
CA ALA A 455 2.98 7.15 -19.12
C ALA A 455 4.39 7.71 -19.23
N GLN A 456 5.12 7.79 -18.10
CA GLN A 456 6.54 8.17 -18.07
C GLN A 456 7.38 7.26 -18.96
N ARG A 457 7.19 5.94 -18.86
CA ARG A 457 7.90 4.94 -19.68
C ARG A 457 7.65 5.13 -21.18
N GLY A 458 6.43 5.52 -21.56
CA GLY A 458 6.06 5.77 -22.95
C GLY A 458 6.78 6.95 -23.61
N GLN A 459 7.34 7.87 -22.82
CA GLN A 459 8.08 9.05 -23.30
C GLN A 459 9.58 8.82 -23.44
N LEU A 460 10.09 7.67 -23.00
CA LEU A 460 11.53 7.40 -22.99
C LEU A 460 12.07 6.99 -24.37
N SER A 461 13.27 7.46 -24.68
CA SER A 461 14.05 7.02 -25.83
C SER A 461 14.55 5.57 -25.67
N VAL A 462 14.99 4.95 -26.76
CA VAL A 462 15.52 3.56 -26.73
C VAL A 462 16.67 3.38 -25.74
N PRO A 463 17.69 4.26 -25.67
CA PRO A 463 18.76 4.14 -24.67
C PRO A 463 18.27 4.28 -23.21
N GLN A 464 17.28 5.15 -22.98
CA GLN A 464 16.66 5.34 -21.67
C GLN A 464 15.83 4.12 -21.26
N LEU A 465 15.08 3.51 -22.19
CA LEU A 465 14.34 2.27 -21.95
C LEU A 465 15.27 1.11 -21.60
N GLN A 466 16.42 1.01 -22.29
CA GLN A 466 17.43 0.01 -21.97
C GLN A 466 18.03 0.25 -20.56
N SER A 467 18.30 1.51 -20.22
CA SER A 467 18.79 1.90 -18.90
C SER A 467 17.78 1.61 -17.80
N LEU A 468 16.50 1.86 -18.06
CA LEU A 468 15.42 1.52 -17.15
C LEU A 468 15.35 0.01 -16.91
N GLN A 469 15.50 -0.79 -17.97
CA GLN A 469 15.56 -2.25 -17.83
C GLN A 469 16.74 -2.69 -16.98
N TRP A 470 17.91 -2.06 -17.10
CA TRP A 470 19.06 -2.36 -16.25
C TRP A 470 18.82 -2.01 -14.79
N ALA A 471 18.17 -0.87 -14.52
CA ALA A 471 17.81 -0.45 -13.17
C ALA A 471 16.81 -1.42 -12.53
N LEU A 472 15.77 -1.85 -13.28
CA LEU A 472 14.80 -2.88 -12.86
C LEU A 472 15.50 -4.21 -12.53
N ASP A 473 16.45 -4.62 -13.36
CA ASP A 473 17.21 -5.85 -13.13
C ASP A 473 18.08 -5.74 -11.87
N GLY A 474 18.60 -4.54 -11.55
CA GLY A 474 19.59 -4.30 -10.50
C GLY A 474 21.04 -4.46 -10.97
N ALA A 475 21.28 -4.46 -12.28
CA ALA A 475 22.62 -4.59 -12.82
C ALA A 475 23.44 -3.31 -12.54
N LYS A 476 24.50 -3.40 -11.73
CA LYS A 476 25.47 -2.30 -11.63
C LYS A 476 26.20 -2.16 -12.98
N MET A 477 26.20 -0.95 -13.54
CA MET A 477 26.89 -0.60 -14.80
C MET A 477 28.37 -1.05 -14.86
N ARG A 478 29.05 -1.19 -13.72
CA ARG A 478 30.48 -1.57 -13.65
C ARG A 478 30.80 -2.96 -14.25
N PHE A 479 29.81 -3.81 -14.53
CA PHE A 479 30.05 -5.15 -15.07
C PHE A 479 30.05 -5.27 -16.60
N TRP A 480 29.74 -4.20 -17.35
CA TRP A 480 29.64 -4.27 -18.82
C TRP A 480 30.84 -3.68 -19.57
N LEU A 481 31.75 -2.97 -18.89
CA LEU A 481 32.98 -2.48 -19.52
C LEU A 481 34.04 -3.58 -19.74
N ASP A 482 33.84 -4.78 -19.17
CA ASP A 482 34.79 -5.91 -19.26
C ASP A 482 34.26 -7.10 -20.08
N VAL A 483 33.33 -6.90 -21.03
CA VAL A 483 33.05 -7.94 -22.03
C VAL A 483 34.02 -7.72 -23.21
N PRO A 484 35.04 -8.58 -23.42
CA PRO A 484 35.82 -8.49 -24.64
C PRO A 484 34.89 -8.83 -25.82
N PRO A 485 35.00 -8.15 -26.97
CA PRO A 485 34.24 -8.53 -28.15
C PRO A 485 34.59 -9.99 -28.48
N SER A 486 33.60 -10.87 -28.37
CA SER A 486 33.73 -12.29 -28.65
C SER A 486 34.29 -12.47 -30.06
N ALA A 487 35.52 -12.98 -30.13
CA ALA A 487 36.13 -13.38 -31.38
C ALA A 487 35.29 -14.48 -32.03
N SER A 488 34.88 -14.25 -33.27
CA SER A 488 34.24 -15.22 -34.15
C SER A 488 35.07 -16.52 -34.22
N PRO A 489 34.45 -17.71 -34.21
CA PRO A 489 35.21 -18.96 -34.24
C PRO A 489 35.74 -19.19 -35.66
N MET A 490 37.04 -18.96 -35.84
CA MET A 490 37.77 -19.41 -37.03
C MET A 490 38.06 -20.91 -36.86
N TRP A 491 37.44 -21.73 -37.70
CA TRP A 491 37.72 -23.16 -37.81
C TRP A 491 39.20 -23.41 -38.15
N THR A 492 39.84 -24.33 -37.45
CA THR A 492 40.82 -25.28 -38.03
C THR A 492 40.97 -26.51 -37.13
N PRO A 493 41.37 -27.67 -37.70
CA PRO A 493 41.03 -28.99 -37.19
C PRO A 493 42.10 -29.61 -36.27
N SER A 494 41.60 -30.58 -35.51
CA SER A 494 42.27 -31.51 -34.60
C SER A 494 43.57 -32.14 -35.09
N SER A 495 44.57 -32.21 -34.20
CA SER A 495 45.34 -33.45 -33.98
C SER A 495 45.97 -33.47 -32.58
N HIS A 496 45.94 -34.66 -31.98
CA HIS A 496 46.42 -34.99 -30.64
C HIS A 496 47.92 -35.31 -30.62
N SER A 497 48.64 -34.65 -29.70
CA SER A 497 49.67 -35.18 -28.78
C SER A 497 51.01 -35.70 -29.37
N PRO A 498 52.08 -35.97 -28.57
CA PRO A 498 52.25 -35.86 -27.11
C PRO A 498 53.57 -35.21 -26.61
N GLY A 499 53.60 -34.92 -25.30
CA GLY A 499 54.81 -35.12 -24.47
C GLY A 499 55.62 -33.88 -24.13
N VAL A 500 55.66 -33.53 -22.83
CA VAL A 500 56.83 -33.65 -21.97
C VAL A 500 56.46 -33.08 -20.60
N SER A 501 56.79 -33.84 -19.56
CA SER A 501 56.51 -33.59 -18.15
C SER A 501 57.77 -33.09 -17.44
N ILE A 502 57.56 -32.46 -16.26
CA ILE A 502 58.50 -32.27 -15.12
C ILE A 502 59.29 -30.93 -15.14
N PRO A 503 59.64 -30.27 -14.00
CA PRO A 503 59.03 -30.17 -12.66
C PRO A 503 58.99 -28.75 -12.04
N LEU A 504 58.40 -28.68 -10.83
CA LEU A 504 58.61 -27.68 -9.77
C LEU A 504 60.09 -27.36 -9.44
N SER A 505 60.34 -26.09 -9.06
CA SER A 505 61.32 -25.67 -8.03
C SER A 505 60.90 -24.27 -7.51
N LEU A 506 60.55 -24.13 -6.21
CA LEU A 506 61.36 -23.66 -5.07
C LEU A 506 61.49 -22.12 -4.91
N TRP A 507 60.67 -21.60 -3.97
CA TRP A 507 61.04 -20.69 -2.86
C TRP A 507 61.58 -19.25 -3.15
N PRO A 508 61.73 -18.36 -2.14
CA PRO A 508 60.65 -17.65 -1.42
C PRO A 508 60.92 -16.13 -1.33
N GLY A 509 59.95 -15.33 -0.88
CA GLY A 509 60.17 -13.89 -0.69
C GLY A 509 59.12 -13.24 0.19
N CYS A 510 59.32 -13.33 1.51
CA CYS A 510 58.62 -12.55 2.52
C CYS A 510 58.90 -11.05 2.40
N LEU A 511 57.89 -10.22 2.69
CA LEU A 511 57.92 -9.00 3.55
C LEU A 511 56.55 -8.31 3.40
N LEU A 512 55.59 -8.56 4.30
CA LEU A 512 55.29 -7.77 5.51
C LEU A 512 55.03 -6.28 5.25
N LEU A 513 53.77 -5.86 5.45
CA LEU A 513 53.31 -4.58 6.00
C LEU A 513 51.81 -4.78 6.35
N VAL A 514 51.49 -5.34 7.52
CA VAL A 514 51.11 -4.64 8.77
C VAL A 514 49.99 -3.62 8.57
N LEU A 515 48.78 -4.08 8.86
CA LEU A 515 47.61 -3.30 9.30
C LEU A 515 47.77 -2.92 10.77
N VAL A 516 47.48 -1.67 11.14
CA VAL A 516 46.86 -1.35 12.44
C VAL A 516 45.81 -0.22 12.24
N PRO A 517 44.59 -0.37 12.79
CA PRO A 517 43.49 0.59 12.71
C PRO A 517 43.49 1.57 13.89
N GLN A 518 42.86 2.74 13.75
CA GLN A 518 42.44 3.51 14.92
C GLN A 518 41.04 4.09 14.79
N LEU A 519 40.26 3.76 15.81
CA LEU A 519 38.94 4.20 16.20
C LEU A 519 39.07 5.33 17.23
N MET A 520 38.01 6.14 17.32
CA MET A 520 37.60 7.01 18.43
C MET A 520 38.09 8.47 18.46
N ARG A 521 37.24 9.37 17.98
CA ARG A 521 36.35 10.14 18.87
C ARG A 521 35.05 10.49 18.18
#